data_AF-A0A1I4SFG2-F1
#
_entry.id   AF-A0A1I4SFG2-F1
#
_cell.length_a   1.000
_cell.length_b   1.000
_cell.length_c   1.000
_cell.angle_alpha   90.00
_cell.angle_beta   90.00
_cell.angle_gamma   90.00
#
_symmetry.space_group_name_H-M   'P 1'
#
loop_
_entity.id
_entity.type
_entity.pdbx_description
1 polymer ?
#
loop_
_entity_poly.entity_id
_entity_poly.type
_entity_poly.pdbx_seq_one_letter_code
_entity_poly.pdbx_strand_id
1 'polypeptide(L)'
;MRTATILGLTIALTFGAALPAAAASFIARPTEPLACPGGATGAKLWQGYFHGRKETNSGWMKYEDTAERFCFRTEKLCRNWLYNMQSEYTYMVWSAVCTRGGG
;
A
#
# COMPACT_ATOMS: atom_id res chain seq x y z
N MET A 1 24.75 66.67 -13.36
CA MET A 1 24.49 65.81 -12.19
C MET A 1 23.27 64.95 -12.50
N ARG A 2 23.46 63.62 -12.44
CA ARG A 2 22.51 62.49 -12.35
C ARG A 2 21.28 62.47 -13.28
N THR A 3 21.46 61.82 -14.43
CA THR A 3 20.44 61.22 -15.28
C THR A 3 19.78 60.03 -14.57
N ALA A 4 18.45 59.98 -14.63
CA ALA A 4 17.65 58.83 -14.25
C ALA A 4 17.79 57.73 -15.31
N THR A 5 17.96 56.48 -14.88
CA THR A 5 17.88 55.31 -15.78
C THR A 5 16.94 54.31 -15.13
N ILE A 6 15.86 54.05 -15.85
CA ILE A 6 14.69 53.31 -15.43
C ILE A 6 14.76 51.91 -16.08
N LEU A 7 14.35 50.92 -15.29
CA LEU A 7 13.89 49.57 -15.64
C LEU A 7 14.84 48.61 -16.40
N GLY A 8 15.12 47.51 -15.70
CA GLY A 8 15.49 46.23 -16.30
C GLY A 8 15.16 45.10 -15.33
N LEU A 9 13.88 44.95 -14.96
CA LEU A 9 13.42 43.84 -14.12
C LEU A 9 13.27 42.60 -15.01
N THR A 10 14.35 41.85 -15.19
CA THR A 10 14.33 40.53 -15.83
C THR A 10 13.66 39.53 -14.88
N ILE A 11 12.36 39.32 -15.05
CA ILE A 11 11.65 38.18 -14.46
C ILE A 11 12.10 36.95 -15.24
N ALA A 12 13.15 36.28 -14.76
CA ALA A 12 13.48 34.94 -15.21
C ALA A 12 12.35 34.02 -14.76
N LEU A 13 11.48 33.64 -15.70
CA LEU A 13 10.60 32.49 -15.54
C LEU A 13 11.48 31.25 -15.40
N THR A 14 11.86 30.92 -14.17
CA THR A 14 12.32 29.59 -13.83
C THR A 14 11.14 28.66 -14.09
N PHE A 15 11.23 27.90 -15.19
CA PHE A 15 10.48 26.67 -15.37
C PHE A 15 10.80 25.77 -14.17
N GLY A 16 10.03 25.94 -13.10
CA GLY A 16 9.92 24.94 -12.06
C GLY A 16 9.37 23.71 -12.76
N ALA A 17 10.25 22.76 -13.05
CA ALA A 17 9.86 21.41 -13.41
C ALA A 17 8.87 20.96 -12.33
N ALA A 18 7.58 20.93 -12.67
CA ALA A 18 6.61 20.19 -11.91
C ALA A 18 7.01 18.72 -12.08
N LEU A 19 7.95 18.27 -11.24
CA LEU A 19 8.10 16.87 -10.94
C LEU A 19 6.70 16.38 -10.60
N PRO A 20 6.14 15.40 -11.31
CA PRO A 20 4.93 14.80 -10.82
C PRO A 20 5.28 14.30 -9.42
N ALA A 21 4.55 14.80 -8.44
CA ALA A 21 4.47 14.23 -7.10
C ALA A 21 3.78 12.86 -7.20
N ALA A 22 4.32 11.97 -8.02
CA ALA A 22 4.25 10.56 -7.76
C ALA A 22 5.27 10.31 -6.64
N ALA A 23 4.88 10.70 -5.43
CA ALA A 23 5.15 9.87 -4.28
C ALA A 23 4.47 8.52 -4.57
N ALA A 24 5.05 7.76 -5.50
CA ALA A 24 4.83 6.35 -5.62
C ALA A 24 5.40 5.84 -4.31
N SER A 25 4.50 5.64 -3.35
CA SER A 25 4.78 4.96 -2.11
C SER A 25 5.65 3.76 -2.50
N PHE A 26 6.93 3.76 -2.10
CA PHE A 26 7.84 2.62 -2.26
C PHE A 26 7.42 1.50 -1.30
N ILE A 27 6.11 1.25 -1.18
CA ILE A 27 5.56 0.04 -0.65
C ILE A 27 5.96 -1.00 -1.68
N ALA A 28 7.04 -1.71 -1.38
CA ALA A 28 7.47 -2.87 -2.14
C ALA A 28 6.22 -3.70 -2.40
N ARG A 29 5.84 -3.84 -3.69
CA ARG A 29 4.76 -4.73 -4.10
C ARG A 29 5.02 -6.08 -3.41
N PRO A 30 4.03 -6.65 -2.71
CA PRO A 30 4.24 -7.87 -1.97
C PRO A 30 4.81 -8.91 -2.94
N THR A 31 5.96 -9.49 -2.60
CA THR A 31 6.39 -10.76 -3.21
C THR A 31 5.18 -11.68 -3.14
N GLU A 32 4.73 -12.17 -4.29
CA GLU A 32 3.44 -12.82 -4.44
C GLU A 32 3.16 -13.78 -3.26
N PRO A 33 2.01 -13.62 -2.59
CA PRO A 33 1.67 -14.49 -1.49
C PRO A 33 1.70 -15.95 -1.95
N LEU A 34 2.34 -16.82 -1.18
CA LEU A 34 2.38 -18.24 -1.49
C LEU A 34 1.01 -18.83 -1.14
N ALA A 35 0.45 -19.66 -2.02
CA ALA A 35 -0.61 -20.57 -1.63
C ALA A 35 -0.10 -21.41 -0.45
N CYS A 36 -0.86 -21.50 0.64
CA CYS A 36 -0.43 -22.24 1.82
C CYS A 36 -0.26 -23.73 1.50
N PRO A 37 0.97 -24.26 1.40
CA PRO A 37 1.17 -25.67 1.13
C PRO A 37 0.70 -26.46 2.36
N GLY A 38 -0.05 -27.54 2.13
CA GLY A 38 -0.44 -28.47 3.18
C GLY A 38 0.77 -29.21 3.77
N GLY A 39 0.63 -29.74 4.99
CA GLY A 39 1.64 -30.58 5.63
C GLY A 39 2.80 -29.82 6.30
N ALA A 40 3.88 -30.54 6.61
CA ALA A 40 5.01 -30.03 7.41
C ALA A 40 5.72 -28.79 6.82
N THR A 41 5.63 -28.60 5.50
CA THR A 41 6.19 -27.43 4.81
C THR A 41 5.42 -26.16 5.15
N GLY A 42 4.10 -26.24 5.30
CA GLY A 42 3.25 -25.12 5.74
C GLY A 42 3.50 -24.71 7.19
N ALA A 43 3.95 -25.64 8.03
CA ALA A 43 4.30 -25.41 9.44
C ALA A 43 5.65 -24.69 9.65
N LYS A 44 6.34 -24.29 8.58
CA LYS A 44 7.53 -23.40 8.68
C LYS A 44 7.27 -22.02 8.12
N LEU A 45 6.09 -21.78 7.54
CA LEU A 45 5.72 -20.53 6.90
C LEU A 45 4.87 -19.69 7.83
N TRP A 46 4.92 -18.37 7.65
CA TRP A 46 4.02 -17.43 8.29
C TRP A 46 2.68 -17.45 7.58
N GLN A 47 1.59 -17.48 8.33
CA GLN A 47 0.23 -17.52 7.82
C GLN A 47 -0.44 -16.17 8.11
N GLY A 48 -0.82 -15.49 7.05
CA GLY A 48 -1.62 -14.28 7.10
C GLY A 48 -3.09 -14.61 6.89
N TYR A 49 -3.93 -14.11 7.78
CA TYR A 49 -5.39 -14.19 7.70
C TYR A 49 -5.97 -12.79 7.70
N PHE A 50 -6.75 -12.46 6.68
CA PHE A 50 -7.42 -11.17 6.57
C PHE A 50 -8.90 -11.38 6.31
N HIS A 51 -9.74 -10.65 7.04
CA HIS A 51 -11.17 -10.54 6.79
C HIS A 51 -11.58 -9.08 6.95
N GLY A 52 -12.08 -8.48 5.87
CA GLY A 52 -12.43 -7.07 5.86
C GLY A 52 -13.36 -6.69 4.72
N ARG A 53 -13.75 -5.43 4.71
CA ARG A 53 -14.72 -4.81 3.80
C ARG A 53 -14.19 -3.50 3.27
N LYS A 54 -14.40 -3.25 1.98
CA LYS A 54 -14.16 -1.95 1.33
C LYS A 54 -15.43 -1.41 0.70
N GLU A 55 -15.52 -0.09 0.62
CA GLU A 55 -16.52 0.57 -0.21
C GLU A 55 -16.04 0.58 -1.67
N THR A 56 -16.92 0.19 -2.58
CA THR A 56 -16.67 0.21 -4.01
C THR A 56 -17.37 1.41 -4.65
N ASN A 57 -16.65 2.11 -5.53
CA ASN A 57 -17.06 3.39 -6.12
C ASN A 57 -18.20 3.28 -7.16
N SER A 58 -18.85 2.12 -7.30
CA SER A 58 -19.86 1.87 -8.32
C SER A 58 -21.25 2.38 -7.92
N GLY A 59 -21.38 3.71 -7.83
CA GLY A 59 -22.64 4.47 -7.92
C GLY A 59 -23.68 4.32 -6.81
N TRP A 60 -23.63 3.27 -6.00
CA TRP A 60 -24.63 2.97 -4.96
C TRP A 60 -23.99 2.23 -3.78
N MET A 61 -23.22 2.91 -2.91
CA MET A 61 -22.63 2.38 -1.65
C MET A 61 -22.51 0.85 -1.62
N LYS A 62 -21.72 0.28 -2.53
CA LYS A 62 -21.57 -1.17 -2.64
C LYS A 62 -20.39 -1.59 -1.79
N TYR A 63 -20.63 -2.48 -0.84
CA TYR A 63 -19.57 -3.05 -0.03
C TYR A 63 -19.03 -4.32 -0.68
N GLU A 64 -17.71 -4.47 -0.69
CA GLU A 64 -17.02 -5.69 -1.09
C GLU A 64 -16.35 -6.29 0.14
N ASP A 65 -16.79 -7.50 0.48
CA ASP A 65 -16.22 -8.31 1.55
C ASP A 65 -15.15 -9.24 0.99
N THR A 66 -14.02 -9.33 1.68
CA THR A 66 -12.98 -10.31 1.36
C THR A 66 -12.55 -11.09 2.59
N ALA A 67 -12.29 -12.37 2.41
CA ALA A 67 -11.66 -13.23 3.39
C ALA A 67 -10.52 -13.99 2.70
N GLU A 68 -9.28 -13.56 2.97
CA GLU A 68 -8.10 -14.09 2.31
C GLU A 68 -7.14 -14.72 3.31
N ARG A 69 -6.49 -15.78 2.84
CA ARG A 69 -5.47 -16.49 3.59
C ARG A 69 -4.29 -16.82 2.72
N PHE A 70 -3.12 -16.38 3.15
CA PHE A 70 -1.88 -16.58 2.42
C PHE A 70 -0.73 -16.99 3.32
N CYS A 71 0.27 -17.60 2.71
CA CYS A 71 1.49 -18.01 3.38
C CYS A 71 2.69 -17.19 2.92
N PHE A 72 3.62 -16.95 3.84
CA PHE A 72 4.76 -16.08 3.65
C PHE A 72 6.02 -16.73 4.20
N ARG A 73 7.15 -16.49 3.55
CA ARG A 73 8.45 -17.02 4.01
C ARG A 73 8.93 -16.34 5.30
N THR A 74 8.53 -15.09 5.55
CA THR A 74 8.97 -14.29 6.69
C THR A 74 7.82 -13.54 7.33
N GLU A 75 7.95 -13.21 8.61
CA GLU A 75 6.97 -12.42 9.36
C GLU A 75 6.78 -11.04 8.73
N LYS A 76 7.88 -10.41 8.30
CA LYS A 76 7.87 -9.07 7.71
C LYS A 76 7.00 -9.02 6.46
N LEU A 77 7.08 -10.05 5.60
CA LEU A 77 6.25 -10.12 4.39
C LEU A 77 4.76 -10.27 4.72
N CYS A 78 4.45 -11.12 5.70
CA CYS A 78 3.09 -11.34 6.18
C CYS A 78 2.47 -10.06 6.79
N ARG A 79 3.22 -9.35 7.65
CA ARG A 79 2.77 -8.07 8.23
C ARG A 79 2.62 -6.97 7.19
N ASN A 80 3.52 -6.90 6.21
CA ASN A 80 3.41 -5.94 5.11
C ASN A 80 2.17 -6.19 4.25
N TRP A 81 1.90 -7.46 3.92
CA TRP A 81 0.65 -7.82 3.23
C TRP A 81 -0.59 -7.42 4.04
N LEU A 82 -0.65 -7.73 5.34
CA LEU A 82 -1.78 -7.32 6.20
C LEU A 82 -1.94 -5.81 6.28
N TYR A 83 -0.84 -5.05 6.31
CA TYR A 83 -0.89 -3.60 6.29
C TYR A 83 -1.55 -3.09 5.00
N ASN A 84 -1.16 -3.66 3.85
CA ASN A 84 -1.77 -3.31 2.57
C ASN A 84 -3.25 -3.69 2.50
N MET A 85 -3.63 -4.88 2.97
CA MET A 85 -5.04 -5.29 3.04
C MET A 85 -5.86 -4.33 3.90
N GLN A 86 -5.38 -3.96 5.08
CA GLN A 86 -6.08 -3.00 5.94
C GLN A 86 -6.17 -1.60 5.31
N SER A 87 -5.18 -1.22 4.49
CA SER A 87 -5.20 0.05 3.76
C SER A 87 -6.14 0.05 2.55
N GLU A 88 -6.45 -1.12 1.99
CA GLU A 88 -7.41 -1.25 0.89
C GLU A 88 -8.85 -1.43 1.41
N TYR A 89 -9.01 -2.20 2.48
CA TYR A 89 -10.27 -2.52 3.14
C TYR A 89 -10.48 -1.64 4.38
N THR A 90 -10.51 -0.33 4.14
CA THR A 90 -10.56 0.70 5.19
C THR A 90 -11.91 0.85 5.87
N TYR A 91 -12.98 0.28 5.31
CA TYR A 91 -14.32 0.44 5.84
C TYR A 91 -14.52 -0.38 7.13
N MET A 92 -14.24 -1.69 7.09
CA MET A 92 -14.25 -2.54 8.28
C MET A 92 -13.18 -3.64 8.19
N VAL A 93 -12.50 -3.92 9.29
CA VAL A 93 -11.55 -5.03 9.42
C VAL A 93 -11.98 -5.91 10.60
N TRP A 94 -12.42 -7.12 10.31
CA TRP A 94 -12.83 -8.09 11.34
C TRP A 94 -11.67 -8.93 11.84
N SER A 95 -10.70 -9.25 10.97
CA SER A 95 -9.49 -9.94 11.37
C SER A 95 -8.30 -9.55 10.48
N ALA A 96 -7.14 -9.37 11.11
CA ALA A 96 -5.88 -9.12 10.45
C ALA A 96 -4.77 -9.76 11.30
N VAL A 97 -4.49 -11.04 11.05
CA VAL A 97 -3.62 -11.84 11.91
C VAL A 97 -2.46 -12.39 11.11
N CYS A 98 -1.25 -12.24 11.65
CA CYS A 98 -0.04 -12.87 11.15
C CYS A 98 0.50 -13.81 12.22
N THR A 99 0.49 -15.12 11.96
CA THR A 99 1.01 -16.12 12.90
C THR A 99 2.08 -16.95 12.21
N ARG A 100 2.99 -17.53 12.99
CA ARG A 100 3.86 -18.57 12.45
C ARG A 100 3.04 -19.85 12.37
N GLY A 101 2.94 -20.44 11.18
CA GLY A 101 2.34 -21.74 11.00
C GLY A 101 3.10 -22.76 11.83
N GLY A 102 2.36 -23.56 12.59
CA GLY A 102 2.84 -24.55 13.54
C GLY A 102 1.62 -25.01 14.31
N GLY A 103 1.30 -26.30 14.20
CA GLY A 103 0.06 -26.88 14.70
C GLY A 103 -0.16 -26.71 16.19
#